data_AF-A0AAD6NNU1-F1
#
_entry.id   AF-A0AAD6NNU1-F1
#
_cell.length_a   1.000
_cell.length_b   1.000
_cell.length_c   1.000
_cell.angle_alpha   90.00
_cell.angle_beta   90.00
_cell.angle_gamma   90.00
#
_symmetry.space_group_name_H-M   'P 1'
#
loop_
_entity.id
_entity.type
_entity.pdbx_description
1 polymer ?
#
loop_
_entity_poly.entity_id
_entity_poly.type
_entity_poly.pdbx_seq_one_letter_code
_entity_poly.pdbx_strand_id
1 'polypeptide(L)'
;MSNKSKAALLMERFGPATNLLLDHGITLIEWGSQVLQQHGYPEVICVFDFVVKDSQIEEAAKLLETQSTWRRVDPSLGDECKGTIGISGYYFANDTDPKRVPTPIHLLPESLVHLSSTGNDAYAVPSPFDPSHTLLRPKLPQLCVSLIKCLEDYLTNSSHQILPRRYLLALIVSAIYKDPDPGGKIWVPQEEGEEEESFHRRRAEAVKVIEGWEFDGPDEVYRTKLIKFLFTYTVD
;
A
#
# COMPACT_ATOMS: atom_id res chain seq x y z
N MET A 1 25.05 24.57 -1.31
CA MET A 1 24.38 23.28 -1.09
C MET A 1 23.53 22.98 -2.32
N SER A 2 23.77 21.87 -3.01
CA SER A 2 23.08 21.52 -4.25
C SER A 2 21.62 21.17 -3.95
N ASN A 3 20.67 21.87 -4.60
CA ASN A 3 19.24 21.52 -4.56
C ASN A 3 19.02 20.24 -5.38
N LYS A 4 19.34 19.08 -4.81
CA LYS A 4 18.93 17.80 -5.37
C LYS A 4 17.39 17.74 -5.37
N SER A 5 16.80 17.26 -6.46
CA SER A 5 15.36 17.02 -6.52
C SER A 5 14.94 15.99 -5.48
N LYS A 6 13.67 16.02 -5.03
CA LYS A 6 13.12 15.00 -4.11
C LYS A 6 13.31 13.57 -4.64
N ALA A 7 13.20 13.39 -5.96
CA ALA A 7 13.45 12.12 -6.65
C ALA A 7 14.92 11.68 -6.50
N ALA A 8 15.89 12.58 -6.71
CA ALA A 8 17.31 12.25 -6.55
C ALA A 8 17.66 11.85 -5.11
N LEU A 9 17.02 12.45 -4.11
CA LEU A 9 17.19 12.09 -2.69
C LEU A 9 16.56 10.73 -2.34
N LEU A 10 15.44 10.38 -2.98
CA LEU A 10 14.83 9.05 -2.85
C LEU A 10 15.73 7.97 -3.43
N MET A 11 16.24 8.18 -4.66
CA MET A 11 17.14 7.23 -5.33
C MET A 11 18.44 7.02 -4.54
N GLU A 12 19.07 8.09 -4.04
CA GLU A 12 20.32 8.01 -3.27
C GLU A 12 20.17 7.22 -1.96
N ARG A 13 18.98 7.26 -1.34
CA ARG A 13 18.76 6.68 -0.02
C ARG A 13 18.22 5.25 -0.06
N PHE A 14 17.22 5.01 -0.90
CA PHE A 14 16.48 3.74 -0.95
C PHE A 14 16.92 2.84 -2.10
N GLY A 15 17.49 3.42 -3.16
CA GLY A 15 18.00 2.69 -4.33
C GLY A 15 18.98 1.58 -3.93
N PRO A 16 20.06 1.86 -3.18
CA PRO A 16 21.03 0.83 -2.81
C PRO A 16 20.41 -0.38 -2.07
N ALA A 17 19.48 -0.15 -1.16
CA ALA A 17 18.82 -1.24 -0.42
C ALA A 17 17.84 -2.04 -1.27
N THR A 18 17.00 -1.36 -2.04
CA THR A 18 16.02 -2.04 -2.90
C THR A 18 16.71 -2.78 -4.03
N ASN A 19 17.74 -2.19 -4.64
CA ASN A 19 18.58 -2.86 -5.64
C ASN A 19 19.29 -4.08 -5.05
N LEU A 20 19.89 -3.97 -3.86
CA LEU A 20 20.53 -5.10 -3.19
C LEU A 20 19.59 -6.31 -3.08
N LEU A 21 18.33 -6.09 -2.70
CA LEU A 21 17.33 -7.15 -2.61
C LEU A 21 17.01 -7.73 -4.00
N LEU A 22 16.77 -6.88 -5.00
CA LEU A 22 16.42 -7.29 -6.35
C LEU A 22 17.56 -8.03 -7.06
N ASP A 23 18.80 -7.60 -6.88
CA ASP A 23 20.03 -8.23 -7.39
C ASP A 23 20.23 -9.64 -6.82
N HIS A 24 19.72 -9.90 -5.60
CA HIS A 24 19.72 -11.22 -4.97
C HIS A 24 18.46 -12.04 -5.31
N GLY A 25 17.64 -11.59 -6.25
CA GLY A 25 16.44 -12.32 -6.68
C GLY A 25 15.29 -12.29 -5.67
N ILE A 26 15.32 -11.37 -4.70
CA ILE A 26 14.19 -11.14 -3.80
C ILE A 26 13.12 -10.39 -4.59
N THR A 27 11.93 -10.96 -4.65
CA THR A 27 10.81 -10.29 -5.32
C THR A 27 10.16 -9.28 -4.38
N LEU A 28 10.00 -8.04 -4.84
CA LEU A 28 9.39 -6.95 -4.09
C LEU A 28 8.08 -6.52 -4.74
N ILE A 29 6.97 -6.66 -4.02
CA ILE A 29 5.68 -6.08 -4.40
C ILE A 29 5.48 -4.78 -3.63
N GLU A 30 5.15 -3.69 -4.32
CA GLU A 30 4.80 -2.43 -3.68
C GLU A 30 3.55 -2.60 -2.79
N TRP A 31 3.57 -2.01 -1.60
CA TRP A 31 2.42 -1.99 -0.69
C TRP A 31 2.29 -0.63 0.01
N GLY A 32 1.20 -0.45 0.75
CA GLY A 32 1.02 0.72 1.60
C GLY A 32 0.81 2.02 0.84
N SER A 33 1.27 3.11 1.44
CA SER A 33 1.00 4.47 0.94
C SER A 33 1.55 4.73 -0.47
N GLN A 34 2.62 4.04 -0.88
CA GLN A 34 3.16 4.20 -2.22
C GLN A 34 2.17 3.73 -3.29
N VAL A 35 1.40 2.67 -3.02
CA VAL A 35 0.38 2.16 -3.95
C VAL A 35 -0.85 3.07 -3.95
N LEU A 36 -1.23 3.64 -2.80
CA LEU A 36 -2.32 4.61 -2.72
C LEU A 36 -2.05 5.85 -3.55
N GLN A 37 -0.81 6.38 -3.55
CA GLN A 37 -0.42 7.49 -4.42
C GLN A 37 -0.59 7.17 -5.90
N GLN A 38 -0.21 5.95 -6.32
CA GLN A 38 -0.35 5.53 -7.72
C GLN A 38 -1.81 5.43 -8.18
N HIS A 39 -2.72 5.21 -7.22
CA HIS A 39 -4.15 5.18 -7.44
C HIS A 39 -4.85 6.53 -7.19
N GLY A 40 -4.08 7.62 -7.06
CA GLY A 40 -4.60 8.99 -7.01
C GLY A 40 -4.92 9.51 -5.61
N TYR A 41 -4.65 8.74 -4.56
CA TYR A 41 -4.84 9.21 -3.18
C TYR A 41 -3.63 10.03 -2.70
N PRO A 42 -3.80 11.30 -2.26
CA PRO A 42 -2.69 12.21 -1.97
C PRO A 42 -2.10 11.97 -0.57
N GLU A 43 -1.55 10.79 -0.34
CA GLU A 43 -0.94 10.42 0.95
C GLU A 43 0.55 10.77 0.99
N VAL A 44 1.07 11.15 2.15
CA VAL A 44 2.51 11.31 2.37
C VAL A 44 3.12 9.94 2.70
N ILE A 45 4.11 9.51 1.91
CA ILE A 45 4.84 8.27 2.19
C ILE A 45 5.75 8.48 3.40
N CYS A 46 5.33 7.92 4.54
CA CYS A 46 6.09 7.91 5.78
C CYS A 46 6.91 6.63 5.97
N VAL A 47 6.55 5.55 5.26
CA VAL A 47 7.19 4.22 5.25
C VAL A 47 7.12 3.68 3.83
N PHE A 48 8.20 3.06 3.33
CA PHE A 48 8.18 2.31 2.08
C PHE A 48 7.91 0.84 2.40
N ASP A 49 6.67 0.41 2.17
CA ASP A 49 6.23 -0.95 2.42
C ASP A 49 6.47 -1.83 1.19
N PHE A 50 7.15 -2.96 1.37
CA PHE A 50 7.30 -3.99 0.36
C PHE A 50 6.82 -5.33 0.88
N VAL A 51 6.06 -6.03 0.05
CA VAL A 51 5.67 -7.41 0.32
C VAL A 51 6.67 -8.33 -0.35
N VAL A 52 7.11 -9.33 0.40
CA VAL A 52 8.13 -10.30 0.03
C VAL A 52 7.57 -11.70 0.27
N LYS A 53 7.93 -12.66 -0.58
CA LYS A 53 7.60 -14.07 -0.37
C LYS A 53 7.96 -14.50 1.05
N ASP A 54 7.04 -15.23 1.69
CA ASP A 54 7.24 -15.74 3.05
C ASP A 54 8.56 -16.50 3.20
N SER A 55 8.94 -17.28 2.19
CA SER A 55 10.19 -18.06 2.19
C SER A 55 11.46 -17.23 2.01
N GLN A 56 11.33 -15.97 1.59
CA GLN A 56 12.45 -15.06 1.30
C GLN A 56 12.62 -13.94 2.34
N ILE A 57 11.65 -13.75 3.24
CA ILE A 57 11.65 -12.58 4.14
C ILE A 57 12.85 -12.54 5.09
N GLU A 58 13.26 -13.69 5.64
CA GLU A 58 14.43 -13.80 6.52
C GLU A 58 15.74 -13.51 5.76
N GLU A 59 15.83 -13.97 4.52
CA GLU A 59 16.98 -13.70 3.66
C GLU A 59 17.05 -12.21 3.30
N ALA A 60 15.92 -11.62 2.91
CA ALA A 60 15.82 -10.19 2.61
C ALA A 60 16.21 -9.34 3.81
N ALA A 61 15.72 -9.69 5.01
CA ALA A 61 16.09 -9.02 6.24
C ALA A 61 17.61 -9.09 6.49
N LYS A 62 18.19 -10.29 6.40
CA LYS A 62 19.62 -10.51 6.59
C LYS A 62 20.48 -9.75 5.58
N LEU A 63 20.06 -9.69 4.31
CA LEU A 63 20.77 -8.92 3.28
C LEU A 63 20.85 -7.44 3.65
N LEU A 64 19.74 -6.84 4.08
CA LEU A 64 19.73 -5.46 4.52
C LEU A 64 20.63 -5.23 5.74
N GLU A 65 20.56 -6.10 6.76
CA GLU A 65 21.38 -5.94 7.98
C GLU A 65 22.88 -6.10 7.75
N THR A 66 23.28 -7.01 6.85
CA THR A 66 24.68 -7.43 6.73
C THR A 66 25.43 -6.80 5.56
N GLN A 67 24.71 -6.33 4.54
CA GLN A 67 25.32 -5.84 3.30
C GLN A 67 24.88 -4.42 2.92
N SER A 68 24.26 -3.70 3.85
CA SER A 68 23.85 -2.32 3.61
C SER A 68 24.05 -1.43 4.83
N THR A 69 23.75 -0.13 4.71
CA THR A 69 23.75 0.82 5.83
C THR A 69 22.42 0.85 6.58
N TRP A 70 21.57 -0.16 6.38
CA TRP A 70 20.26 -0.26 6.98
C TRP A 70 20.32 -1.19 8.20
N ARG A 71 19.80 -0.70 9.31
CA ARG A 71 19.66 -1.50 10.53
C ARG A 71 18.20 -1.84 10.76
N ARG A 72 17.96 -3.02 11.32
CA ARG A 72 16.65 -3.38 11.83
C ARG A 72 16.29 -2.49 13.02
N VAL A 73 15.05 -2.02 13.04
CA VAL A 73 14.50 -1.20 14.11
C VAL A 73 13.13 -1.73 14.52
N ASP A 74 12.70 -1.37 15.72
CA ASP A 74 11.33 -1.62 16.15
C ASP A 74 10.36 -0.67 15.43
N PRO A 75 9.09 -1.07 15.22
CA PRO A 75 8.07 -0.19 14.68
C PRO A 75 7.92 1.07 15.56
N SER A 76 7.57 2.20 14.94
CA SER A 76 7.25 3.40 15.73
C SER A 76 5.92 3.22 16.45
N LEU A 77 5.65 4.01 17.50
CA LEU A 77 4.33 4.05 18.14
C LEU A 77 3.19 4.28 17.13
N GLY A 78 3.44 5.09 16.10
CA GLY A 78 2.47 5.34 15.03
C GLY A 78 2.20 4.11 14.17
N ASP A 79 3.21 3.25 13.98
CA ASP A 79 3.07 1.98 13.28
C ASP A 79 2.41 0.92 14.16
N GLU A 80 2.70 0.88 15.46
CA GLU A 80 2.00 0.01 16.41
C GLU A 80 0.49 0.27 16.44
N CYS A 81 0.06 1.53 16.33
CA CYS A 81 -1.35 1.90 16.22
C CYS A 81 -2.03 1.39 14.93
N LYS A 82 -1.28 0.91 13.93
CA LYS A 82 -1.82 0.31 12.69
C LYS A 82 -2.18 -1.18 12.88
N GLY A 83 -1.99 -1.74 14.07
CA GLY A 83 -2.37 -3.12 14.39
C GLY A 83 -1.40 -4.14 13.80
N THR A 84 -1.89 -5.33 13.43
CA THR A 84 -1.02 -6.49 13.11
C THR A 84 -0.09 -6.19 11.95
N ILE A 85 -0.59 -5.57 10.87
CA ILE A 85 0.25 -5.19 9.72
C ILE A 85 1.34 -4.22 10.15
N GLY A 86 1.06 -3.30 11.08
CA GLY A 86 2.04 -2.34 11.57
C GLY A 86 3.13 -2.92 12.47
N ILE A 87 2.87 -4.01 13.20
CA ILE A 87 3.83 -4.62 14.13
C ILE A 87 4.50 -5.89 13.61
N SER A 88 4.01 -6.43 12.50
CA SER A 88 4.54 -7.65 11.90
C SER A 88 5.63 -7.30 10.88
N GLY A 89 6.41 -8.30 10.46
CA GLY A 89 7.46 -8.09 9.47
C GLY A 89 8.71 -7.43 10.04
N TYR A 90 9.43 -6.73 9.18
CA TYR A 90 10.77 -6.21 9.47
C TYR A 90 10.89 -4.75 9.06
N TYR A 91 11.15 -3.86 10.04
CA TYR A 91 11.43 -2.46 9.77
C TYR A 91 12.93 -2.21 9.71
N PHE A 92 13.34 -1.39 8.74
CA PHE A 92 14.71 -0.99 8.54
C PHE A 92 14.82 0.52 8.44
N ALA A 93 15.77 1.10 9.16
CA ALA A 93 16.12 2.52 9.04
C ALA A 93 17.55 2.67 8.52
N ASN A 94 17.77 3.65 7.66
CA ASN A 94 19.10 3.97 7.15
C ASN A 94 19.87 4.80 8.19
N ASP A 95 21.01 4.29 8.66
CA ASP A 95 21.85 4.94 9.67
C ASP A 95 22.48 6.24 9.20
N THR A 96 22.54 6.44 7.89
CA THR A 96 23.11 7.64 7.27
C THR A 96 22.07 8.74 7.04
N ASP A 97 20.78 8.50 7.34
CA ASP A 97 19.75 9.53 7.19
C ASP A 97 19.88 10.57 8.32
N PRO A 98 20.19 11.84 8.00
CA PRO A 98 20.36 12.89 9.02
C PRO A 98 19.03 13.32 9.67
N LYS A 99 17.88 12.81 9.21
CA LYS A 99 16.58 13.12 9.81
C LYS A 99 16.47 12.52 11.21
N ARG A 100 15.87 13.28 12.12
CA ARG A 100 15.52 12.80 13.48
C ARG A 100 14.63 11.54 13.46
N VAL A 101 13.75 11.46 12.46
CA VAL A 101 12.89 10.29 12.21
C VAL A 101 13.12 9.89 10.74
N PRO A 102 13.99 8.92 10.47
CA PRO A 102 14.22 8.44 9.11
C PRO A 102 12.96 7.74 8.57
N THR A 103 12.74 7.83 7.27
CA THR A 103 11.66 7.10 6.59
C THR A 103 12.13 5.64 6.44
N PRO A 104 11.47 4.65 7.07
CA PRO A 104 11.94 3.27 7.04
C PRO A 104 11.51 2.52 5.78
N ILE A 105 12.21 1.42 5.50
CA ILE A 105 11.74 0.32 4.66
C ILE A 105 11.04 -0.67 5.58
N HIS A 106 9.91 -1.21 5.16
CA HIS A 106 9.17 -2.22 5.91
C HIS A 106 8.90 -3.43 5.00
N LEU A 107 9.41 -4.59 5.40
CA LEU A 107 9.21 -5.84 4.68
C LEU A 107 8.09 -6.66 5.33
N LEU A 108 7.06 -6.96 4.55
CA LEU A 108 5.88 -7.71 4.94
C LEU A 108 5.85 -9.08 4.24
N PRO A 109 5.45 -10.17 4.91
CA PRO A 109 5.25 -11.45 4.24
C PRO A 109 3.98 -11.44 3.38
N GLU A 110 3.99 -12.14 2.24
CA GLU A 110 2.86 -12.31 1.33
C GLU A 110 1.60 -12.82 2.04
N SER A 111 1.74 -13.83 2.91
CA SER A 111 0.60 -14.42 3.61
C SER A 111 -0.11 -13.46 4.55
N LEU A 112 0.56 -12.44 5.06
CA LEU A 112 -0.04 -11.44 5.95
C LEU A 112 -0.96 -10.47 5.21
N VAL A 113 -0.67 -10.20 3.93
CA VAL A 113 -1.42 -9.23 3.14
C VAL A 113 -2.22 -9.88 2.00
N HIS A 114 -2.22 -11.21 1.88
CA HIS A 114 -2.95 -11.92 0.81
C HIS A 114 -2.64 -11.44 -0.61
N LEU A 115 -1.37 -11.14 -0.88
CA LEU A 115 -0.88 -10.83 -2.23
C LEU A 115 0.21 -11.83 -2.62
N SER A 116 0.14 -12.34 -3.85
CA SER A 116 1.15 -13.26 -4.38
C SER A 116 2.01 -12.63 -5.48
N SER A 117 3.33 -12.78 -5.38
CA SER A 117 4.26 -12.41 -6.45
C SER A 117 4.33 -13.42 -7.60
N THR A 118 3.83 -14.65 -7.39
CA THR A 118 3.81 -15.72 -8.42
C THR A 118 2.48 -15.84 -9.14
N GLY A 119 1.44 -15.18 -8.63
CA GLY A 119 0.11 -15.16 -9.21
C GLY A 119 -0.09 -14.04 -10.23
N ASN A 120 -1.35 -13.82 -10.60
CA ASN A 120 -1.76 -12.73 -11.50
C ASN A 120 -2.11 -11.44 -10.74
N ASP A 121 -1.68 -11.33 -9.48
CA ASP A 121 -2.09 -10.25 -8.56
C ASP A 121 -1.41 -8.92 -8.85
N ALA A 122 -0.22 -8.98 -9.45
CA ALA A 122 0.62 -7.82 -9.69
C ALA A 122 1.16 -7.82 -11.12
N TYR A 123 1.63 -6.65 -11.56
CA TYR A 123 2.33 -6.47 -12.83
C TYR A 123 3.69 -5.82 -12.60
N ALA A 124 4.63 -6.13 -13.48
CA ALA A 124 5.97 -5.56 -13.47
C ALA A 124 5.95 -4.06 -13.77
N VAL A 125 6.65 -3.27 -12.97
CA VAL A 125 6.87 -1.83 -13.16
C VAL A 125 8.35 -1.48 -12.94
N PRO A 126 8.90 -0.48 -13.63
CA PRO A 126 10.23 0.03 -13.30
C PRO A 126 10.28 0.53 -11.85
N SER A 127 11.35 0.20 -11.13
CA SER A 127 11.55 0.69 -9.76
C SER A 127 11.66 2.22 -9.76
N PRO A 128 10.95 2.94 -8.86
CA PRO A 128 11.09 4.38 -8.73
C PRO A 128 12.44 4.79 -8.12
N PHE A 129 13.21 3.84 -7.57
CA PHE A 129 14.53 4.09 -6.99
C PHE A 129 15.67 3.85 -7.99
N ASP A 130 15.46 2.95 -8.94
CA ASP A 130 16.37 2.65 -10.05
C ASP A 130 15.60 2.04 -11.22
N PRO A 131 15.36 2.79 -12.31
CA PRO A 131 14.59 2.29 -13.45
C PRO A 131 15.19 1.09 -14.19
N SER A 132 16.45 0.71 -13.92
CA SER A 132 17.05 -0.51 -14.47
C SER A 132 16.53 -1.79 -13.80
N HIS A 133 15.92 -1.67 -12.63
CA HIS A 133 15.31 -2.75 -11.88
C HIS A 133 13.79 -2.75 -12.00
N THR A 134 13.19 -3.91 -11.75
CA THR A 134 11.73 -4.11 -11.81
C THR A 134 11.17 -4.44 -10.44
N LEU A 135 10.08 -3.78 -10.06
CA LEU A 135 9.24 -4.13 -8.91
C LEU A 135 7.92 -4.73 -9.42
N LEU A 136 7.17 -5.34 -8.53
CA LEU A 136 5.78 -5.70 -8.78
C LEU A 136 4.85 -4.65 -8.17
N ARG A 137 3.80 -4.28 -8.89
CA ARG A 137 2.73 -3.41 -8.40
C ARG A 137 1.41 -4.19 -8.41
N PRO A 138 0.67 -4.24 -7.29
CA PRO A 138 -0.59 -4.96 -7.26
C PRO A 138 -1.58 -4.27 -8.21
N LYS A 139 -2.37 -5.08 -8.91
CA LYS A 139 -3.52 -4.60 -9.66
C LYS A 139 -4.58 -4.12 -8.68
N LEU A 140 -5.32 -3.08 -9.07
CA LEU A 140 -6.37 -2.50 -8.22
C LEU A 140 -7.39 -3.56 -7.71
N PRO A 141 -7.91 -4.47 -8.55
CA PRO A 141 -8.86 -5.48 -8.07
C PRO A 141 -8.25 -6.38 -6.99
N GLN A 142 -7.04 -6.89 -7.23
CA GLN A 142 -6.36 -7.79 -6.31
C GLN A 142 -5.92 -7.09 -5.02
N LEU A 143 -5.54 -5.82 -5.09
CA LEU A 143 -5.30 -4.99 -3.91
C LEU A 143 -6.58 -4.84 -3.06
N CYS A 144 -7.73 -4.55 -3.68
CA CYS A 144 -8.99 -4.46 -2.96
C CYS A 144 -9.39 -5.81 -2.33
N VAL A 145 -9.23 -6.92 -3.05
CA VAL A 145 -9.49 -8.28 -2.52
C VAL A 145 -8.59 -8.60 -1.34
N SER A 146 -7.29 -8.34 -1.47
CA SER A 146 -6.29 -8.49 -0.42
C SER A 146 -6.70 -7.74 0.85
N LEU A 147 -7.10 -6.48 0.72
CA LEU A 147 -7.55 -5.66 1.87
C LEU A 147 -8.84 -6.20 2.52
N ILE A 148 -9.77 -6.75 1.74
CA ILE A 148 -10.97 -7.40 2.31
C ILE A 148 -10.57 -8.67 3.06
N LYS A 149 -9.67 -9.50 2.52
CA LYS A 149 -9.15 -10.69 3.21
C LYS A 149 -8.50 -10.29 4.54
N CYS A 150 -7.65 -9.27 4.54
CA CYS A 150 -7.07 -8.72 5.78
C CYS A 150 -8.14 -8.24 6.78
N LEU A 151 -9.26 -7.67 6.32
CA LEU A 151 -10.35 -7.28 7.22
C LEU A 151 -11.03 -8.50 7.86
N GLU A 152 -11.15 -9.61 7.12
CA GLU A 152 -11.79 -10.85 7.58
C GLU A 152 -10.92 -11.66 8.55
N ASP A 153 -9.60 -11.49 8.52
CA ASP A 153 -8.67 -12.14 9.47
C ASP A 153 -8.86 -11.67 10.91
N TYR A 154 -9.47 -10.51 11.12
CA TYR A 154 -9.58 -9.88 12.43
C TYR A 154 -11.03 -9.65 12.86
N LEU A 155 -11.23 -9.63 14.18
CA LEU A 155 -12.53 -9.29 14.76
C LEU A 155 -12.97 -7.89 14.33
N THR A 156 -14.27 -7.74 14.08
CA THR A 156 -14.91 -6.46 13.75
C THR A 156 -14.58 -5.41 14.80
N ASN A 157 -14.16 -4.21 14.34
CA ASN A 157 -13.78 -3.06 15.17
C ASN A 157 -12.49 -3.25 16.00
N SER A 158 -11.70 -4.29 15.74
CA SER A 158 -10.34 -4.38 16.31
C SER A 158 -9.41 -3.35 15.68
N SER A 159 -8.37 -2.94 16.43
CA SER A 159 -7.32 -2.05 15.91
C SER A 159 -6.61 -2.61 14.67
N HIS A 160 -6.56 -3.94 14.55
CA HIS A 160 -5.99 -4.64 13.39
C HIS A 160 -6.74 -4.39 12.08
N GLN A 161 -8.01 -3.98 12.13
CA GLN A 161 -8.78 -3.59 10.95
C GLN A 161 -8.54 -2.15 10.50
N ILE A 162 -7.89 -1.29 11.30
CA ILE A 162 -7.79 0.14 11.03
C ILE A 162 -7.07 0.40 9.70
N LEU A 163 -5.87 -0.16 9.53
CA LEU A 163 -5.07 0.07 8.33
C LEU A 163 -5.73 -0.48 7.05
N PRO A 164 -6.15 -1.76 6.98
CA PRO A 164 -6.76 -2.29 5.76
C PRO A 164 -8.07 -1.59 5.43
N ARG A 165 -8.88 -1.20 6.43
CA ARG A 165 -10.11 -0.42 6.23
C ARG A 165 -9.81 0.95 5.65
N ARG A 166 -8.83 1.68 6.23
CA ARG A 166 -8.42 3.00 5.76
C ARG A 166 -7.92 2.94 4.32
N TYR A 167 -7.07 1.97 3.99
CA TYR A 167 -6.54 1.81 2.64
C TYR A 167 -7.64 1.44 1.63
N LEU A 168 -8.57 0.56 2.01
CA LEU A 168 -9.69 0.21 1.15
C LEU A 168 -10.59 1.43 0.87
N LEU A 169 -10.89 2.24 1.89
CA LEU A 169 -11.63 3.49 1.72
C LEU A 169 -10.89 4.48 0.82
N ALA A 170 -9.57 4.64 1.01
CA ALA A 170 -8.75 5.51 0.17
C ALA A 170 -8.80 5.10 -1.31
N LEU A 171 -8.69 3.79 -1.61
CA LEU A 171 -8.80 3.26 -2.97
C LEU A 171 -10.20 3.42 -3.56
N ILE A 172 -11.24 3.19 -2.75
CA ILE A 172 -12.62 3.40 -3.17
C ILE A 172 -12.81 4.85 -3.63
N VAL A 173 -12.40 5.82 -2.81
CA VAL A 173 -12.59 7.24 -3.12
C VAL A 173 -11.75 7.67 -4.33
N SER A 174 -10.45 7.33 -4.34
CA SER A 174 -9.51 7.81 -5.37
C SER A 174 -9.56 7.04 -6.69
N ALA A 175 -9.71 5.71 -6.66
CA ALA A 175 -9.51 4.86 -7.83
C ALA A 175 -10.82 4.34 -8.43
N ILE A 176 -11.83 4.10 -7.58
CA ILE A 176 -13.11 3.52 -7.99
C ILE A 176 -14.13 4.63 -8.26
N TYR A 177 -14.41 5.47 -7.25
CA TYR A 177 -15.23 6.67 -7.39
C TYR A 177 -14.56 7.75 -8.22
N LYS A 178 -13.22 7.76 -8.27
CA LYS A 178 -12.44 8.80 -8.97
C LYS A 178 -12.88 10.19 -8.52
N ASP A 179 -13.05 10.35 -7.22
CA ASP A 179 -13.38 11.63 -6.61
C ASP A 179 -12.35 12.66 -7.09
N PRO A 180 -12.77 13.83 -7.61
CA PRO A 180 -11.85 14.86 -8.09
C PRO A 180 -10.98 15.44 -6.96
N ASP A 181 -11.39 15.31 -5.69
CA ASP A 181 -10.68 15.83 -4.53
C ASP A 181 -10.65 14.83 -3.36
N PRO A 182 -9.96 13.68 -3.51
CA PRO A 182 -9.97 12.59 -2.53
C PRO A 182 -9.27 12.94 -1.20
N GLY A 183 -8.65 14.13 -1.09
CA GLY A 183 -7.93 14.62 0.09
C GLY A 183 -8.30 16.01 0.58
N GLY A 184 -9.17 16.76 -0.12
CA GLY A 184 -9.48 18.16 0.21
C GLY A 184 -10.29 18.37 1.48
N LYS A 185 -10.86 17.30 2.04
CA LYS A 185 -11.69 17.34 3.26
C LYS A 185 -10.91 17.63 4.56
N ILE A 186 -9.58 17.74 4.52
CA ILE A 186 -8.77 17.83 5.74
C ILE A 186 -8.68 19.26 6.31
N TRP A 187 -8.88 20.32 5.50
CA TRP A 187 -8.60 21.70 5.97
C TRP A 187 -9.54 22.81 5.48
N VAL A 188 -10.53 22.53 4.63
CA VAL A 188 -11.46 23.54 4.13
C VAL A 188 -12.89 23.07 4.39
N PRO A 189 -13.75 23.85 5.08
CA PRO A 189 -15.18 23.59 5.08
C PRO A 189 -15.66 23.79 3.64
N GLN A 190 -15.78 22.70 2.87
CA GLN A 190 -16.47 22.76 1.58
C GLN A 190 -17.97 22.87 1.88
N GLU A 191 -18.52 24.05 1.61
CA GLU A 191 -19.93 24.37 1.80
C GLU A 191 -20.86 23.79 0.73
N GLU A 192 -20.34 23.01 -0.22
CA GLU A 192 -21.13 22.35 -1.26
C GLU A 192 -20.99 20.83 -1.13
N GLY A 193 -21.92 20.21 -0.41
CA GLY A 193 -22.11 18.77 -0.44
C GLY A 193 -22.48 18.33 -1.86
N GLU A 194 -21.99 17.17 -2.28
CA GLU A 194 -22.40 16.55 -3.53
C GLU A 194 -23.93 16.35 -3.53
N GLU A 195 -24.59 16.71 -4.63
CA GLU A 195 -26.01 16.41 -4.83
C GLU A 195 -26.26 14.90 -4.77
N GLU A 196 -27.30 14.50 -4.06
CA GLU A 196 -27.60 13.08 -3.81
C GLU A 196 -27.70 12.25 -5.10
N GLU A 197 -28.29 12.80 -6.16
CA GLU A 197 -28.38 12.12 -7.46
C GLU A 197 -27.00 11.87 -8.10
N SER A 198 -26.11 12.86 -8.00
CA SER A 198 -24.73 12.75 -8.49
C SER A 198 -23.97 11.66 -7.73
N PHE A 199 -24.16 11.59 -6.41
CA PHE A 199 -23.59 10.53 -5.58
C PHE A 199 -24.10 9.14 -5.98
N HIS A 200 -25.43 8.97 -6.12
CA HIS A 200 -26.01 7.68 -6.53
C HIS A 200 -25.53 7.25 -7.93
N ARG A 201 -25.37 8.21 -8.86
CA ARG A 201 -24.83 7.94 -10.19
C ARG A 201 -23.38 7.47 -10.13
N ARG A 202 -22.52 8.17 -9.40
CA ARG A 202 -21.11 7.79 -9.18
C ARG A 202 -21.01 6.41 -8.54
N ARG A 203 -21.85 6.12 -7.56
CA ARG A 203 -21.91 4.80 -6.93
C ARG A 203 -22.32 3.70 -7.90
N ALA A 204 -23.32 3.95 -8.76
CA ALA A 204 -23.73 2.98 -9.78
C ALA A 204 -22.62 2.71 -10.81
N GLU A 205 -21.86 3.74 -11.20
CA GLU A 205 -20.69 3.59 -12.06
C GLU A 205 -19.57 2.78 -11.39
N ALA A 206 -19.32 3.03 -10.11
CA ALA A 206 -18.36 2.28 -9.31
C ALA A 206 -18.67 0.79 -9.24
N VAL A 207 -19.95 0.45 -9.06
CA VAL A 207 -20.42 -0.94 -9.08
C VAL A 207 -20.14 -1.57 -10.45
N LYS A 208 -20.47 -0.88 -11.56
CA LYS A 208 -20.16 -1.36 -12.92
C LYS A 208 -18.68 -1.58 -13.15
N VAL A 209 -17.82 -0.71 -12.62
CA VAL A 209 -16.36 -0.85 -12.70
C VAL A 209 -15.93 -2.15 -12.02
N ILE A 210 -16.41 -2.40 -10.80
CA ILE A 210 -16.08 -3.63 -10.04
C ILE A 210 -16.66 -4.87 -10.72
N GLU A 211 -17.87 -4.78 -11.27
CA GLU A 211 -18.49 -5.85 -12.05
C GLU A 211 -17.74 -6.14 -13.37
N GLY A 212 -16.96 -5.19 -13.87
CA GLY A 212 -16.10 -5.38 -15.03
C GLY A 212 -14.76 -6.03 -14.72
N TRP A 213 -14.40 -6.24 -13.44
CA TRP A 213 -13.13 -6.84 -13.07
C TRP A 213 -13.10 -8.34 -13.34
N GLU A 214 -11.95 -8.81 -13.81
CA GLU A 214 -11.66 -10.24 -13.98
C GLU A 214 -11.01 -10.76 -12.71
N PHE A 215 -11.66 -11.73 -12.07
CA PHE A 215 -11.13 -12.45 -10.92
C PHE A 215 -10.88 -13.91 -11.28
N ASP A 216 -9.84 -14.48 -10.69
CA ASP A 216 -9.68 -15.93 -10.68
C ASP A 216 -10.76 -16.53 -9.76
N GLY A 217 -11.26 -17.72 -10.08
CA GLY A 217 -12.47 -18.29 -9.47
C GLY A 217 -12.61 -18.14 -7.94
N PRO A 218 -11.57 -18.42 -7.11
CA PRO A 218 -11.65 -18.25 -5.66
C PRO A 218 -11.88 -16.80 -5.20
N ASP A 219 -11.45 -15.82 -5.98
CA ASP A 219 -11.52 -14.41 -5.62
C ASP A 219 -12.86 -13.75 -6.01
N GLU A 220 -13.66 -14.41 -6.85
CA GLU A 220 -14.96 -13.93 -7.31
C GLU A 220 -15.92 -13.62 -6.15
N VAL A 221 -15.84 -14.38 -5.05
CA VAL A 221 -16.67 -14.13 -3.84
C VAL A 221 -16.40 -12.76 -3.21
N TYR A 222 -15.19 -12.22 -3.39
CA TYR A 222 -14.80 -10.93 -2.81
C TYR A 222 -15.33 -9.75 -3.62
N ARG A 223 -15.74 -9.94 -4.88
CA ARG A 223 -16.48 -8.92 -5.66
C ARG A 223 -17.72 -8.46 -4.91
N THR A 224 -18.56 -9.41 -4.50
CA THR A 224 -19.79 -9.13 -3.75
C THR A 224 -19.51 -8.47 -2.41
N LYS A 225 -18.43 -8.88 -1.73
CA LYS A 225 -18.01 -8.26 -0.46
C LYS A 225 -17.55 -6.81 -0.65
N LEU A 226 -16.80 -6.52 -1.71
CA LEU A 226 -16.37 -5.16 -2.06
C LEU A 226 -17.56 -4.26 -2.37
N ILE A 227 -18.51 -4.76 -3.17
CA ILE A 227 -19.75 -4.04 -3.48
C ILE A 227 -20.52 -3.78 -2.18
N LYS A 228 -20.70 -4.77 -1.31
CA LYS A 228 -21.35 -4.58 -0.01
C LYS A 228 -20.62 -3.54 0.84
N PHE A 229 -19.29 -3.54 0.82
CA PHE A 229 -18.48 -2.55 1.53
C PHE A 229 -18.74 -1.13 1.02
N LEU A 230 -18.82 -0.92 -0.30
CA LEU A 230 -19.21 0.37 -0.91
C LEU A 230 -20.55 0.90 -0.38
N PHE A 231 -21.54 0.02 -0.19
CA PHE A 231 -22.86 0.40 0.31
C PHE A 231 -22.91 0.64 1.82
N THR A 232 -21.92 0.14 2.58
CA THR A 232 -21.88 0.28 4.04
C THR A 232 -21.29 1.64 4.46
N TYR A 233 -20.48 2.25 3.60
CA TYR A 233 -19.86 3.55 3.84
C TYR A 233 -20.49 4.60 2.95
N THR A 234 -21.68 5.07 3.34
CA THR A 234 -22.12 6.40 2.95
C THR A 234 -21.25 7.40 3.70
N VAL A 235 -20.67 8.35 2.96
CA VAL A 235 -19.98 9.47 3.58
C VAL A 235 -21.08 10.38 4.12
N ASP A 236 -21.48 10.14 5.36
CA ASP A 236 -22.30 11.06 6.14
C ASP A 236 -21.45 12.28 6.56
#